data_AF-A0A7R6VQQ2-F1
#
_entry.id   AF-A0A7R6VQQ2-F1
#
_cell.length_a   1.000
_cell.length_b   1.000
_cell.length_c   1.000
_cell.angle_alpha   90.00
_cell.angle_beta   90.00
_cell.angle_gamma   90.00
#
_symmetry.space_group_name_H-M   'P 1'
#
loop_
_entity.id
_entity.type
_entity.pdbx_description
1 polymer ?
#
loop_
_entity_poly.entity_id
_entity_poly.type
_entity_poly.pdbx_seq_one_letter_code
_entity_poly.pdbx_strand_id
1 'polypeptide(L)' 'VPPFTTILHVQARNPEGYRLIYNLEEENASKHFHIDFKTGVLTVTNPLDYESQTMH' A
#
# COMPACT_ATOMS: atom_id res chain seq x y z
N VAL A 1 8.95 11.49 -3.92
CA VAL A 1 8.37 11.35 -2.55
C VAL A 1 9.40 10.69 -1.63
N PRO A 2 9.55 11.14 -0.37
CA PRO A 2 10.45 10.49 0.57
C PRO A 2 9.98 9.06 0.91
N PRO A 3 10.90 8.11 1.12
CA PRO A 3 10.58 6.81 1.71
C PRO A 3 9.83 6.95 3.05
N PHE A 4 8.98 5.98 3.34
CA PHE A 4 8.10 5.87 4.52
C PHE A 4 7.01 6.95 4.63
N THR A 5 6.75 7.69 3.55
CA THR A 5 5.60 8.58 3.47
C THR A 5 4.31 7.74 3.43
N THR A 6 3.39 8.00 4.36
CA THR A 6 2.03 7.43 4.31
C THR A 6 1.23 8.09 3.20
N ILE A 7 0.63 7.27 2.35
CA ILE A 7 -0.15 7.72 1.20
C ILE A 7 -1.65 7.67 1.52
N LEU A 8 -2.09 6.54 2.07
CA LEU A 8 -3.50 6.22 2.25
C LEU A 8 -3.70 5.29 3.44
N HIS A 9 -4.88 5.39 4.05
CA HIS A 9 -5.40 4.39 4.98
C HIS A 9 -6.54 3.61 4.33
N VAL A 10 -6.29 2.35 3.99
CA VAL A 10 -7.29 1.46 3.38
C VAL A 10 -8.20 0.89 4.46
N GLN A 11 -9.52 1.04 4.28
CA GLN A 11 -10.52 0.57 5.22
C GLN A 11 -11.47 -0.42 4.55
N ALA A 12 -11.74 -1.51 5.27
CA ALA A 12 -12.76 -2.48 4.91
C ALA A 12 -13.50 -2.88 6.19
N ARG A 13 -14.72 -3.42 6.04
CA ARG A 13 -15.52 -3.91 7.17
C ARG A 13 -16.10 -5.25 6.82
N ASN A 14 -15.90 -6.23 7.69
CA ASN A 14 -16.63 -7.47 7.66
C ASN A 14 -17.80 -7.37 8.66
N PRO A 15 -19.07 -7.44 8.22
CA PRO A 15 -20.25 -7.37 9.10
C PRO A 15 -20.27 -8.46 10.19
N GLU A 16 -19.63 -9.60 9.95
CA GLU A 16 -19.52 -10.72 10.88
C GLU A 16 -18.39 -10.53 11.91
N GLY A 17 -17.61 -9.44 11.78
CA GLY A 17 -16.53 -9.11 12.71
C GLY A 17 -15.24 -9.89 12.51
N TYR A 18 -15.10 -10.65 11.41
CA TYR A 18 -13.86 -11.35 11.12
C TYR A 18 -12.69 -10.38 10.88
N ARG A 19 -11.49 -10.85 11.22
CA ARG A 19 -10.26 -10.10 11.03
C ARG A 19 -9.97 -9.92 9.54
N LEU A 20 -9.61 -8.70 9.19
CA LEU A 20 -9.17 -8.34 7.85
C LEU A 20 -7.66 -8.50 7.71
N ILE A 21 -7.23 -8.91 6.52
CA ILE A 21 -5.83 -9.00 6.11
C ILE A 21 -5.70 -8.24 4.79
N TYR A 22 -4.82 -7.26 4.77
CA TYR A 22 -4.56 -6.44 3.58
C TYR A 22 -3.33 -6.96 2.85
N ASN A 23 -3.41 -7.05 1.53
CA ASN A 23 -2.32 -7.48 0.66
C ASN A 23 -2.31 -6.67 -0.64
N LEU A 24 -1.12 -6.47 -1.22
CA LEU A 24 -0.98 -5.95 -2.58
C LEU A 24 -0.92 -7.14 -3.53
N GLU A 25 -1.84 -7.19 -4.49
CA GLU A 25 -1.91 -8.30 -5.45
C GLU A 25 -0.90 -8.15 -6.59
N GLU A 26 -0.61 -6.90 -6.98
CA GLU A 26 0.30 -6.65 -8.09
C GLU A 26 1.75 -6.97 -7.73
N GLU A 27 2.40 -7.76 -8.59
CA GLU A 27 3.77 -8.25 -8.40
C GLU A 27 4.79 -7.13 -8.19
N ASN A 28 4.64 -6.00 -8.89
CA ASN A 28 5.59 -4.88 -8.82
C ASN A 28 5.22 -3.81 -7.77
N ALA A 29 3.99 -3.78 -7.28
CA ALA A 29 3.57 -2.79 -6.28
C ALA A 29 4.40 -2.89 -4.99
N SER A 30 4.82 -4.10 -4.60
CA SER A 30 5.66 -4.34 -3.42
C SER A 30 7.07 -3.71 -3.50
N LYS A 31 7.53 -3.31 -4.69
CA LYS A 31 8.83 -2.66 -4.89
C LYS A 31 8.85 -1.21 -4.43
N HIS A 32 7.73 -0.52 -4.59
CA HIS A 32 7.60 0.92 -4.28
C HIS A 32 6.63 1.21 -3.16
N PHE A 33 5.76 0.25 -2.82
CA PHE A 33 4.73 0.40 -1.82
C PHE A 33 4.75 -0.73 -0.80
N HIS A 34 4.35 -0.40 0.42
CA HIS A 34 4.11 -1.37 1.49
C HIS A 34 2.77 -1.10 2.13
N ILE A 35 1.96 -2.15 2.31
CA ILE A 35 0.73 -2.11 3.08
C ILE A 35 0.88 -2.91 4.37
N ASP A 36 0.54 -2.30 5.50
CA ASP A 36 0.46 -3.02 6.76
C ASP A 36 -0.77 -3.93 6.76
N PHE A 37 -0.55 -5.23 6.87
CA PHE A 37 -1.60 -6.24 6.73
C PHE A 37 -2.67 -6.20 7.83
N LYS A 38 -2.42 -5.54 8.97
CA LYS A 38 -3.36 -5.45 10.09
C LYS A 38 -4.17 -4.17 10.05
N THR A 39 -3.53 -3.07 9.65
CA THR A 39 -4.07 -1.72 9.77
C THR A 39 -4.52 -1.15 8.43
N GLY A 40 -4.04 -1.67 7.30
CA GLY A 40 -4.34 -1.15 5.97
C GLY A 40 -3.59 0.14 5.63
N VAL A 41 -2.54 0.51 6.39
CA VAL A 41 -1.73 1.70 6.10
C VAL A 41 -0.84 1.43 4.90
N LEU A 42 -1.00 2.23 3.85
CA LEU A 42 -0.20 2.19 2.63
C LEU A 42 0.91 3.25 2.69
N THR A 43 2.15 2.82 2.47
CA THR A 43 3.35 3.66 2.54
C THR A 43 4.20 3.50 1.28
N VAL A 44 4.96 4.55 0.94
CA VAL A 44 6.02 4.50 -0.08
C VAL A 44 7.26 3.87 0.55
N THR A 45 7.82 2.80 -0.03
CA THR A 45 9.09 2.20 0.42
C THR A 45 10.28 2.72 -0.37
N ASN A 46 10.09 2.98 -1.67
CA ASN A 46 11.13 3.48 -2.57
C ASN A 46 10.69 4.80 -3.23
N PRO A 47 11.62 5.70 -3.57
CA PRO A 47 11.29 6.94 -4.26
C PRO A 47 10.45 6.66 -5.53
N LEU A 48 9.36 7.39 -5.68
CA LEU A 48 8.59 7.40 -6.93
C LEU A 48 9.21 8.42 -7.88
N ASP A 49 9.49 7.98 -9.09
CA ASP A 49 9.99 8.80 -10.20
C ASP A 49 9.01 8.72 -11.37
N TYR A 50 8.19 9.77 -11.49
CA TYR A 50 7.14 9.85 -12.51
C TYR A 50 7.71 9.91 -13.94
N GLU A 51 8.93 10.41 -14.12
CA GLU A 51 9.57 10.50 -15.45
C GLU A 51 10.00 9.11 -15.95
N SER A 52 10.30 8.19 -15.04
CA SER A 52 10.68 6.81 -15.37
C SER A 52 9.49 5.87 -15.56
N GLN A 53 8.37 6.11 -14.87
CA GLN A 53 7.18 5.26 -14.97
C GLN A 53 5.90 6.07 -14.73
N THR A 54 5.04 6.10 -15.75
CA THR A 54 3.82 6.92 -15.74
C THR A 54 2.61 6.22 -15.12
N MET A 55 2.66 4.90 -14.92
CA MET A 55 1.60 4.09 -14.30
C MET A 55 2.22 3.02 -13.38
N HIS A 56 1.79 3.00 -12.11
CA HIS A 56 2.28 2.16 -11.02
C HIS A 56 1.13 1.44 -10.32
#